data_AF-A0A2E7DAR9-F1
#
_entry.id   AF-A0A2E7DAR9-F1
#
_cell.length_a   1.000
_cell.length_b   1.000
_cell.length_c   1.000
_cell.angle_alpha   90.00
_cell.angle_beta   90.00
_cell.angle_gamma   90.00
#
_symmetry.space_group_name_H-M   'P 1'
#
loop_
_entity.id
_entity.type
_entity.pdbx_description
1 polymer ?
#
loop_
_entity_poly.entity_id
_entity_poly.type
_entity_poly.pdbx_seq_one_letter_code
_entity_poly.pdbx_strand_id
1 'polypeptide(L)'
;MLVESGELFQTVRTRIDGANFWFEGLEMRGDPAMPRWLRESVEQGIAPAKLQRQDLTAAMRQAYAIEYMRRETASKTKKIEREDRVESRLRHALGHAGAVLNGFTEHRDGYRVTWKAAGRRHVSSVDRNDLTVQVAGICLNGEDRKFDLESLVGVIREGEQAHEIVEVGEGGMTEADYWRMHPGG
;
A
#
# COMPACT_ATOMS: atom_id res chain seq x y z
N MET A 1 24.26 -36.50 -20.97
CA MET A 1 23.48 -37.67 -20.55
C MET A 1 22.02 -37.22 -20.45
N LEU A 2 21.27 -37.33 -21.55
CA LEU A 2 19.82 -37.08 -21.55
C LEU A 2 19.15 -38.36 -21.03
N VAL A 3 18.25 -38.22 -20.06
CA VAL A 3 17.43 -39.36 -19.59
C VAL A 3 16.41 -39.65 -20.69
N GLU A 4 16.54 -40.79 -21.37
CA GLU A 4 15.72 -41.17 -22.54
C GLU A 4 14.30 -41.66 -22.20
N SER A 5 13.92 -41.71 -20.93
CA SER A 5 12.60 -42.19 -20.51
C SER A 5 12.11 -41.44 -19.28
N GLY A 6 11.71 -40.19 -19.49
CA GLY A 6 10.88 -39.48 -18.51
C GLY A 6 9.47 -40.07 -18.52
N GLU A 7 9.12 -40.89 -17.53
CA GLU A 7 7.74 -41.30 -17.33
C GLU A 7 6.86 -40.07 -17.04
N LEU A 8 5.67 -40.04 -17.63
CA LEU A 8 4.70 -38.96 -17.40
C LEU A 8 4.20 -39.05 -15.95
N PHE A 9 4.12 -37.90 -15.27
CA PHE A 9 3.57 -37.84 -13.92
C PHE A 9 2.11 -38.34 -13.91
N GLN A 10 1.84 -39.29 -13.01
CA GLN A 10 0.49 -39.82 -12.79
C GLN A 10 -0.19 -39.03 -11.67
N THR A 11 -1.43 -38.61 -11.92
CA THR A 11 -2.27 -37.99 -10.88
C THR A 11 -2.88 -39.08 -10.01
N VAL A 12 -2.82 -38.91 -8.69
CA VAL A 12 -3.42 -39.83 -7.71
C VAL A 12 -4.49 -39.13 -6.90
N ARG A 13 -5.53 -39.88 -6.51
CA ARG A 13 -6.52 -39.47 -5.53
C ARG A 13 -6.04 -39.91 -4.15
N THR A 14 -6.14 -39.01 -3.19
CA THR A 14 -5.69 -39.22 -1.81
C THR A 14 -6.74 -38.76 -0.82
N ARG A 15 -6.77 -39.37 0.36
CA ARG A 15 -7.47 -38.84 1.54
C ARG A 15 -6.49 -38.10 2.43
N ILE A 16 -6.94 -37.02 3.07
CA ILE A 16 -6.14 -36.20 3.98
C ILE A 16 -6.78 -36.17 5.37
N ASP A 17 -5.98 -36.40 6.41
CA ASP A 17 -6.40 -36.32 7.82
C ASP A 17 -5.96 -35.01 8.51
N GLY A 18 -5.33 -34.11 7.75
CA GLY A 18 -4.76 -32.85 8.21
C GLY A 18 -3.23 -32.84 8.27
N ALA A 19 -2.58 -34.02 8.27
CA ALA A 19 -1.12 -34.14 8.32
C ALA A 19 -0.56 -35.11 7.27
N ASN A 20 -1.27 -36.20 6.97
CA ASN A 20 -0.84 -37.25 6.06
C ASN A 20 -1.75 -37.35 4.83
N PHE A 21 -1.17 -37.81 3.73
CA PHE A 21 -1.89 -38.15 2.50
C PHE A 21 -1.92 -39.66 2.31
N TRP A 22 -3.11 -40.23 2.34
CA TRP A 22 -3.34 -41.66 2.16
C TRP A 22 -3.74 -41.92 0.71
N PHE A 23 -2.96 -42.75 0.01
CA PHE A 23 -3.27 -43.15 -1.37
C PHE A 23 -4.61 -43.87 -1.45
N GLU A 24 -5.47 -43.44 -2.36
CA GLU A 24 -6.77 -44.08 -2.61
C GLU A 24 -6.83 -44.71 -4.01
N GLY A 25 -6.20 -44.11 -5.02
CA GLY A 25 -6.18 -44.65 -6.37
C GLY A 25 -5.58 -43.69 -7.40
N LEU A 26 -5.51 -44.11 -8.66
CA LEU A 26 -5.11 -43.23 -9.76
C LEU A 26 -6.30 -42.36 -10.19
N GLU A 27 -6.05 -41.08 -10.38
CA GLU A 27 -7.03 -40.12 -10.90
C GLU A 27 -6.84 -40.01 -12.42
N MET A 28 -7.62 -40.79 -13.15
CA MET A 28 -7.50 -40.89 -14.61
C MET A 28 -8.40 -39.89 -15.37
N ARG A 29 -9.31 -39.18 -14.67
CA ARG A 29 -10.29 -38.30 -15.33
C ARG A 29 -10.08 -36.81 -15.04
N GLY A 30 -9.20 -36.48 -14.09
CA GLY A 30 -8.89 -35.09 -13.77
C GLY A 30 -7.90 -34.48 -14.75
N ASP A 31 -8.27 -33.35 -15.36
CA ASP A 31 -7.33 -32.51 -16.11
C ASP A 31 -6.34 -31.84 -15.12
N PRO A 32 -5.03 -32.17 -15.17
CA PRO A 32 -4.03 -31.56 -14.30
C PRO A 32 -3.83 -30.05 -14.57
N ALA A 33 -4.29 -29.54 -15.72
CA ALA A 33 -4.25 -28.11 -16.01
C ALA A 33 -5.30 -27.32 -15.22
N MET A 34 -6.36 -27.95 -14.71
CA MET A 34 -7.42 -27.27 -13.96
C MET A 34 -6.93 -26.69 -12.61
N PRO A 35 -6.31 -27.45 -11.69
CA PRO A 35 -5.78 -26.89 -10.45
C PRO A 35 -4.73 -25.81 -10.66
N ARG A 36 -3.89 -25.95 -11.70
CA ARG A 36 -2.91 -24.94 -12.09
C ARG A 36 -3.59 -23.64 -12.51
N TRP A 37 -4.55 -23.73 -13.42
CA TRP A 37 -5.30 -22.57 -13.89
C TRP A 37 -6.07 -21.86 -12.77
N LEU A 38 -6.66 -22.61 -11.82
CA LEU A 38 -7.30 -22.02 -10.65
C LEU A 38 -6.31 -21.24 -9.79
N ARG A 39 -5.10 -21.78 -9.56
CA ARG A 39 -4.05 -21.09 -8.80
C ARG A 39 -3.62 -19.79 -9.49
N GLU A 40 -3.36 -19.84 -10.79
CA GLU A 40 -3.01 -18.68 -11.60
C GLU A 40 -4.14 -17.63 -11.59
N SER A 41 -5.40 -18.06 -11.65
CA SER A 41 -6.57 -17.17 -11.56
C SER A 41 -6.68 -16.47 -10.20
N VAL A 42 -6.37 -17.16 -9.10
CA VAL A 42 -6.29 -16.56 -7.77
C VAL A 42 -5.16 -15.53 -7.69
N GLU A 43 -3.99 -15.85 -8.25
CA GLU A 43 -2.84 -14.93 -8.30
C GLU A 43 -3.13 -13.66 -9.12
N GLN A 44 -3.91 -13.79 -10.19
CA GLN A 44 -4.39 -12.68 -11.01
C GLN A 44 -5.56 -11.90 -10.37
N GLY A 45 -6.09 -12.35 -9.23
CA GLY A 45 -7.19 -11.68 -8.54
C GLY A 45 -8.51 -11.73 -9.30
N ILE A 46 -8.76 -12.77 -10.09
CA ILE A 46 -10.01 -12.90 -10.85
C ILE A 46 -11.17 -13.21 -9.89
N ALA A 47 -12.21 -12.38 -9.89
CA ALA A 47 -13.38 -12.61 -9.04
C ALA A 47 -14.07 -13.96 -9.37
N PRO A 48 -14.60 -14.71 -8.38
CA PRO A 48 -15.23 -16.02 -8.60
C PRO A 48 -16.39 -16.01 -9.62
N ALA A 49 -17.10 -14.88 -9.72
CA ALA A 49 -18.18 -14.68 -10.69
C ALA A 49 -17.69 -14.50 -12.13
N LYS A 50 -16.43 -14.11 -12.32
CA LYS A 50 -15.80 -13.91 -13.63
C LYS A 50 -15.05 -15.15 -14.14
N LEU A 51 -14.97 -16.22 -13.34
CA LEU A 51 -14.39 -17.48 -13.78
C LEU A 51 -15.27 -18.13 -14.86
N GLN A 52 -14.74 -18.18 -16.07
CA GLN A 52 -15.35 -18.81 -17.23
C GLN A 52 -14.44 -19.92 -17.73
N ARG A 53 -14.82 -21.16 -17.41
CA ARG A 53 -14.20 -22.38 -17.95
C ARG A 53 -15.25 -23.49 -17.98
N GLN A 54 -15.30 -24.24 -19.08
CA GLN A 54 -16.39 -25.17 -19.38
C GLN A 54 -16.44 -26.38 -18.43
N ASP A 55 -15.29 -26.79 -17.92
CA ASP A 55 -15.05 -27.93 -17.05
C ASP A 55 -15.05 -27.57 -15.55
N LEU A 56 -15.44 -26.34 -15.19
CA LEU A 56 -15.47 -25.89 -13.80
C LEU A 56 -16.68 -26.43 -13.04
N THR A 57 -16.43 -27.37 -12.13
CA THR A 57 -17.49 -27.93 -11.27
C THR A 57 -17.92 -26.96 -10.17
N ALA A 58 -19.10 -27.19 -9.59
CA ALA A 58 -19.60 -26.39 -8.45
C ALA A 58 -18.66 -26.46 -7.24
N ALA A 59 -18.11 -27.63 -6.93
CA ALA A 59 -17.17 -27.83 -5.84
C ALA A 59 -15.86 -27.03 -6.06
N MET A 60 -15.33 -27.03 -7.29
CA MET A 60 -14.16 -26.23 -7.65
C MET A 60 -14.43 -24.74 -7.52
N ARG A 61 -15.61 -24.27 -7.94
CA ARG A 61 -15.99 -22.85 -7.79
C ARG A 61 -16.11 -22.44 -6.32
N GLN A 62 -16.65 -23.31 -5.47
CA GLN A 62 -16.73 -23.06 -4.02
C GLN A 62 -15.34 -23.02 -3.38
N ALA A 63 -14.50 -24.01 -3.66
CA ALA A 63 -13.12 -24.06 -3.16
C ALA A 63 -12.33 -22.81 -3.59
N TYR A 64 -12.47 -22.40 -4.84
CA TYR A 64 -11.88 -21.15 -5.35
C TYR A 64 -12.40 -19.93 -4.60
N ALA A 65 -13.72 -19.80 -4.40
CA ALA A 65 -14.31 -18.65 -3.74
C ALA A 65 -13.81 -18.48 -2.29
N ILE A 66 -13.65 -19.59 -1.57
CA ILE A 66 -13.09 -19.58 -0.21
C ILE A 66 -11.66 -19.03 -0.21
N GLU A 67 -10.79 -19.54 -1.09
CA GLU A 67 -9.40 -19.09 -1.17
C GLU A 67 -9.29 -17.64 -1.65
N TYR A 68 -10.10 -17.24 -2.63
CA TYR A 68 -10.19 -15.86 -3.10
C TYR A 68 -10.55 -14.90 -1.96
N MET A 69 -11.61 -15.20 -1.20
CA MET A 69 -12.03 -14.37 -0.07
C MET A 69 -10.95 -14.31 1.02
N ARG A 70 -10.30 -15.44 1.33
CA ARG A 70 -9.21 -15.49 2.33
C ARG A 70 -8.05 -14.56 1.95
N ARG A 71 -7.66 -14.52 0.67
CA ARG A 71 -6.61 -13.61 0.20
C ARG A 71 -7.05 -12.16 0.18
N GLU A 72 -8.29 -11.90 -0.21
CA GLU A 72 -8.85 -10.54 -0.22
C GLU A 72 -8.92 -9.97 1.19
N THR A 73 -9.42 -10.73 2.17
CA THR A 73 -9.46 -10.30 3.57
C THR A 73 -8.06 -10.10 4.14
N ALA A 74 -7.14 -11.04 3.92
CA ALA A 74 -5.75 -10.91 4.36
C ALA A 74 -5.06 -9.68 3.76
N SER A 75 -5.33 -9.37 2.48
CA SER A 75 -4.78 -8.19 1.81
C SER A 75 -5.36 -6.88 2.37
N LYS A 76 -6.68 -6.85 2.65
CA LYS A 76 -7.34 -5.71 3.30
C LYS A 76 -6.80 -5.47 4.70
N THR A 77 -6.67 -6.53 5.51
CA THR A 77 -6.11 -6.43 6.88
C THR A 77 -4.69 -5.90 6.86
N LYS A 78 -3.81 -6.44 5.99
CA LYS A 78 -2.44 -5.91 5.84
C LYS A 78 -2.40 -4.44 5.43
N LYS A 79 -3.34 -4.00 4.58
CA LYS A 79 -3.43 -2.60 4.17
C LYS A 79 -3.83 -1.71 5.34
N ILE A 80 -4.84 -2.11 6.11
CA ILE A 80 -5.28 -1.39 7.32
C ILE A 80 -4.13 -1.31 8.34
N GLU A 81 -3.47 -2.43 8.63
CA GLU A 81 -2.31 -2.45 9.53
C GLU A 81 -1.17 -1.52 9.08
N ARG A 82 -0.96 -1.40 7.76
CA ARG A 82 0.04 -0.49 7.20
C ARG A 82 -0.39 0.97 7.35
N GLU A 83 -1.65 1.30 7.06
CA GLU A 83 -2.21 2.64 7.25
C GLU A 83 -2.15 3.06 8.72
N ASP A 84 -2.52 2.18 9.65
CA ASP A 84 -2.45 2.41 11.10
C ASP A 84 -1.01 2.69 11.57
N ARG A 85 -0.03 1.92 11.06
CA ARG A 85 1.39 2.14 11.38
C ARG A 85 1.89 3.50 10.87
N VAL A 86 1.50 3.88 9.65
CA VAL A 86 1.87 5.18 9.07
C VAL A 86 1.23 6.31 9.86
N GLU A 87 -0.07 6.21 10.17
CA GLU A 87 -0.78 7.20 10.96
C GLU A 87 -0.15 7.38 12.35
N SER A 88 0.18 6.27 13.03
CA SER A 88 0.84 6.30 14.33
C SER A 88 2.19 7.02 14.27
N ARG A 89 2.99 6.72 13.25
CA ARG A 89 4.28 7.37 13.01
C ARG A 89 4.14 8.88 12.76
N LEU A 90 3.19 9.29 11.91
CA LEU A 90 2.91 10.69 11.62
C LEU A 90 2.40 11.45 12.86
N ARG A 91 1.49 10.84 13.62
CA ARG A 91 0.96 11.40 14.87
C ARG A 91 2.08 11.59 15.90
N HIS A 92 3.02 10.66 15.99
CA HIS A 92 4.16 10.75 16.89
C HIS A 92 5.10 11.90 16.51
N ALA A 93 5.50 11.99 15.23
CA ALA A 93 6.37 13.05 14.73
C ALA A 93 5.76 14.45 14.92
N LEU A 94 4.47 14.63 14.59
CA LEU A 94 3.78 15.89 14.78
C LEU A 94 3.58 16.23 16.27
N GLY A 95 3.24 15.22 17.08
CA GLY A 95 2.99 15.39 18.51
C GLY A 95 4.22 15.84 19.28
N HIS A 96 5.41 15.34 18.92
CA HIS A 96 6.67 15.78 19.52
C HIS A 96 6.92 17.28 19.37
N ALA A 97 6.53 17.86 18.22
CA ALA A 97 6.65 19.29 17.95
C ALA A 97 5.43 20.13 18.37
N GLY A 98 4.39 19.50 18.95
CA GLY A 98 3.18 20.18 19.40
C GLY A 98 2.13 20.44 18.31
N ALA A 99 2.21 19.71 17.19
CA ALA A 99 1.20 19.71 16.14
C ALA A 99 0.25 18.50 16.26
N VAL A 100 -0.94 18.65 15.70
CA VAL A 100 -1.97 17.59 15.67
C VAL A 100 -2.19 17.14 14.23
N LEU A 101 -2.16 15.82 14.00
CA LEU A 101 -2.50 15.22 12.72
C LEU A 101 -4.01 15.33 12.45
N ASN A 102 -4.40 15.94 11.34
CA ASN A 102 -5.78 15.98 10.88
C ASN A 102 -6.11 14.88 9.86
N GLY A 103 -5.12 14.45 9.07
CA GLY A 103 -5.28 13.38 8.10
C GLY A 103 -4.09 13.31 7.13
N PHE A 104 -4.01 12.24 6.35
CA PHE A 104 -2.97 12.09 5.33
C PHE A 104 -3.49 11.35 4.10
N THR A 105 -2.85 11.57 2.95
CA THR A 105 -3.09 10.83 1.71
C THR A 105 -1.77 10.32 1.14
N GLU A 106 -1.74 9.06 0.71
CA GLU A 106 -0.57 8.45 0.06
C GLU A 106 -0.54 8.84 -1.43
N HIS A 107 0.62 9.31 -1.89
CA HIS A 107 0.91 9.54 -3.31
C HIS A 107 2.12 8.69 -3.75
N ARG A 108 2.53 8.79 -5.03
CA ARG A 108 3.61 7.96 -5.60
C ARG A 108 4.90 8.01 -4.79
N ASP A 109 5.30 9.21 -4.39
CA ASP A 109 6.64 9.47 -3.84
C ASP A 109 6.62 9.81 -2.34
N GLY A 110 5.46 9.69 -1.66
CA GLY A 110 5.35 10.09 -0.27
C GLY A 110 3.94 10.16 0.29
N TYR A 111 3.80 10.89 1.40
CA TYR A 111 2.54 11.18 2.07
C TYR A 111 2.27 12.68 2.04
N ARG A 112 1.08 13.09 1.62
CA ARG A 112 0.58 14.45 1.83
C ARG A 112 -0.14 14.47 3.17
N VAL A 113 0.41 15.21 4.12
CA VAL A 113 -0.01 15.25 5.52
C VAL A 113 -0.71 16.57 5.77
N THR A 114 -1.93 16.52 6.28
CA THR A 114 -2.66 17.67 6.81
C THR A 114 -2.54 17.68 8.32
N TRP A 115 -2.07 18.78 8.88
CA TRP A 115 -1.81 18.91 10.30
C TRP A 115 -2.15 20.31 10.80
N LYS A 116 -2.22 20.47 12.12
CA LYS A 116 -2.61 21.71 12.78
C LYS A 116 -1.59 22.09 13.83
N ALA A 117 -1.09 23.31 13.79
CA ALA A 117 -0.28 23.91 14.87
C ALA A 117 -0.86 25.28 15.21
N ALA A 118 -0.80 25.66 16.49
CA ALA A 118 -1.23 26.97 17.00
C ALA A 118 -2.63 27.46 16.52
N GLY A 119 -3.53 26.56 16.15
CA GLY A 119 -4.86 26.93 15.64
C GLY A 119 -4.99 26.95 14.11
N ARG A 120 -3.89 26.91 13.37
CA ARG A 120 -3.84 26.97 11.89
C ARG A 120 -3.57 25.62 11.25
N ARG A 121 -4.15 25.43 10.07
CA ARG A 121 -4.08 24.19 9.30
C ARG A 121 -2.99 24.32 8.26
N HIS A 122 -2.06 23.37 8.25
CA HIS A 122 -0.98 23.29 7.26
C HIS A 122 -1.08 21.97 6.49
N VAL A 123 -0.51 21.98 5.28
CA VAL A 123 -0.45 20.82 4.39
C VAL A 123 0.97 20.69 3.88
N SER A 124 1.60 19.55 4.13
CA SER A 124 3.00 19.30 3.75
C SER A 124 3.11 17.93 3.09
N SER A 125 4.03 17.79 2.14
CA SER A 125 4.37 16.50 1.52
C SER A 125 5.68 15.98 2.09
N VAL A 126 5.70 14.73 2.52
CA VAL A 126 6.85 14.08 3.16
C VAL A 126 7.17 12.75 2.48
N ASP A 127 8.45 12.37 2.49
CA ASP A 127 8.91 11.09 1.97
C ASP A 127 8.36 9.91 2.79
N ARG A 128 8.20 8.76 2.14
CA ARG A 128 7.64 7.54 2.74
C ARG A 128 8.56 6.88 3.76
N ASN A 129 9.87 6.99 3.55
CA ASN A 129 10.87 6.20 4.26
C ASN A 129 11.32 6.90 5.54
N ASP A 130 11.62 8.19 5.49
CA ASP A 130 12.21 8.97 6.59
C ASP A 130 11.33 10.13 7.08
N LEU A 131 10.23 10.46 6.39
CA LEU A 131 9.41 11.66 6.62
C LEU A 131 10.15 12.98 6.35
N THR A 132 11.22 12.97 5.55
CA THR A 132 11.84 14.20 5.07
C THR A 132 10.85 15.00 4.25
N VAL A 133 10.77 16.30 4.52
CA VAL A 133 9.83 17.20 3.86
C VAL A 133 10.28 17.37 2.40
N GLN A 134 9.39 17.01 1.48
CA GLN A 134 9.57 17.27 0.06
C GLN A 134 8.98 18.63 -0.33
N VAL A 135 7.83 18.98 0.27
CA VAL A 135 7.16 20.26 0.09
C VAL A 135 6.60 20.71 1.43
N ALA A 136 7.06 21.85 1.95
CA ALA A 136 6.64 22.36 3.26
C ALA A 136 5.23 22.97 3.25
N GLY A 137 4.80 23.51 2.11
CA GLY A 137 3.55 24.28 2.00
C GLY A 137 3.68 25.74 2.44
N ILE A 138 4.90 26.19 2.72
CA ILE A 138 5.28 27.55 3.08
C ILE A 138 6.58 27.93 2.32
N CYS A 139 6.82 29.21 2.07
CA CYS A 139 8.06 29.64 1.40
C CYS A 139 9.24 29.56 2.36
N LEU A 140 10.04 28.48 2.29
CA LEU A 140 11.31 28.35 3.05
C LEU A 140 12.55 28.65 2.19
N ASN A 141 12.45 29.60 1.26
CA ASN A 141 13.56 30.01 0.37
C ASN A 141 14.27 28.86 -0.37
N GLY A 142 13.58 27.75 -0.66
CA GLY A 142 14.13 26.62 -1.41
C GLY A 142 14.95 25.63 -0.58
N GLU A 143 14.94 25.70 0.76
CA GLU A 143 15.63 24.75 1.64
C GLU A 143 14.74 23.61 2.17
N ASP A 144 13.57 23.38 1.55
CA ASP A 144 12.53 22.43 2.02
C ASP A 144 13.08 21.03 2.34
N ARG A 145 14.03 20.53 1.54
CA ARG A 145 14.62 19.17 1.67
C ARG A 145 15.59 19.01 2.85
N LYS A 146 15.93 20.07 3.58
CA LYS A 146 16.82 20.02 4.75
C LYS A 146 16.07 19.75 6.06
N PHE A 147 14.74 19.71 6.03
CA PHE A 147 13.91 19.59 7.21
C PHE A 147 13.13 18.27 7.22
N ASP A 148 13.07 17.62 8.37
CA ASP A 148 12.08 16.58 8.65
C ASP A 148 10.77 17.21 9.12
N LEU A 149 9.69 16.42 9.13
CA LEU A 149 8.37 16.90 9.52
C LEU A 149 8.35 17.49 10.95
N GLU A 150 9.18 16.98 11.85
CA GLU A 150 9.30 17.45 13.22
C GLU A 150 9.94 18.86 13.29
N SER A 151 11.05 19.05 12.59
CA SER A 151 11.78 20.32 12.52
C SER A 151 10.95 21.39 11.81
N LEU A 152 10.18 21.02 10.79
CA LEU A 152 9.28 21.95 10.09
C LEU A 152 8.25 22.57 11.04
N VAL A 153 7.62 21.75 11.88
CA VAL A 153 6.64 22.25 12.87
C VAL A 153 7.29 23.22 13.86
N GLY A 154 8.52 22.93 14.28
CA GLY A 154 9.32 23.81 15.14
C GLY A 154 9.53 25.19 14.50
N VAL A 155 9.99 25.22 13.24
CA VAL A 155 10.25 26.45 12.48
C VAL A 155 8.96 27.26 12.27
N ILE A 156 7.84 26.60 11.95
CA ILE A 156 6.57 27.31 11.79
C ILE A 156 6.13 27.96 13.10
N ARG A 157 6.24 27.25 14.22
CA ARG A 157 5.87 27.83 15.52
C ARG A 157 6.75 29.00 15.92
N GLU A 158 8.06 28.92 15.66
CA GLU A 158 9.00 30.02 15.93
C GLU A 158 8.75 31.24 15.04
N GLY A 159 8.52 31.03 13.73
CA GLY A 159 8.19 32.10 12.80
C GLY A 159 6.80 32.72 13.03
N GLU A 160 5.81 31.97 13.53
CA GLU A 160 4.51 32.53 13.92
C GLU A 160 4.62 33.42 15.17
N GLN A 161 5.48 33.04 16.13
CA GLN A 161 5.79 33.90 17.28
C GLN A 161 6.54 35.18 16.85
N ALA A 162 7.33 35.11 15.78
CA ALA A 162 8.05 36.23 15.19
C ALA A 162 7.26 37.04 14.14
N HIS A 163 6.03 36.64 13.78
CA HIS A 163 5.17 37.27 12.75
C HIS A 163 5.74 37.27 11.31
N GLU A 164 6.60 36.30 10.96
CA GLU A 164 7.39 36.32 9.70
C GLU A 164 7.09 35.14 8.75
N ILE A 165 5.86 34.60 8.74
CA ILE A 165 5.51 33.45 7.87
C ILE A 165 4.49 33.86 6.80
N VAL A 166 4.84 33.59 5.55
CA VAL A 166 3.96 33.70 4.37
C VAL A 166 3.58 32.28 3.92
N GLU A 167 2.29 31.96 4.01
CA GLU A 167 1.73 30.67 3.56
C GLU A 167 1.58 30.61 2.04
N VAL A 168 1.77 29.41 1.46
CA VAL A 168 1.53 29.16 0.03
C VAL A 168 0.27 28.31 -0.11
N GLY A 169 -0.86 28.95 -0.42
CA GLY A 169 -2.14 28.28 -0.74
C GLY A 169 -3.39 28.93 -0.15
N GLU A 170 -4.50 28.85 -0.89
CA GLU A 170 -5.81 29.56 -0.74
C GLU A 170 -5.74 31.08 -0.45
N GLY A 171 -4.71 31.69 -1.03
CA GLY A 171 -4.51 33.14 -1.14
C GLY A 171 -3.21 33.55 -1.86
N GLY A 172 -2.39 32.56 -2.26
CA GLY A 172 -1.09 32.70 -2.90
C GLY A 172 -0.70 31.45 -3.69
N MET A 173 0.31 31.63 -4.56
CA MET A 173 0.71 30.83 -5.74
C MET A 173 0.40 29.34 -5.76
N THR A 174 0.00 28.85 -6.94
CA THR A 174 -0.33 27.43 -7.14
C THR A 174 0.94 26.56 -7.14
N GLU A 175 0.78 25.28 -6.82
CA GLU A 175 1.84 24.26 -6.88
C GLU A 175 2.51 24.22 -8.28
N ALA A 176 1.72 24.47 -9.33
CA ALA A 176 2.20 24.57 -10.71
C ALA A 176 2.96 25.87 -11.02
N ASP A 177 2.81 26.92 -10.20
CA ASP A 177 3.58 28.17 -10.31
C ASP A 177 4.90 28.05 -9.53
N TYR A 178 4.91 27.35 -8.39
CA TYR A 178 6.12 27.06 -7.61
C TYR A 178 7.17 26.29 -8.43
N TRP A 179 6.76 25.19 -9.08
CA TRP A 179 7.65 24.40 -9.95
C TRP A 179 8.12 25.17 -11.20
N ARG A 180 7.36 26.19 -11.63
CA ARG A 180 7.73 27.03 -12.77
C ARG A 180 8.83 28.03 -12.41
N MET A 181 8.90 28.45 -11.14
CA MET A 181 9.92 29.38 -10.64
C MET A 181 11.23 28.69 -10.25
N HIS A 182 11.22 27.38 -10.02
CA HIS A 182 12.42 26.60 -9.66
C HIS A 182 12.60 25.34 -10.54
N PRO A 183 13.02 25.50 -11.82
CA PRO A 183 13.04 24.40 -12.79
C PRO A 183 14.26 23.46 -12.68
N GLY A 184 14.72 23.11 -11.48
CA GLY A 184 15.96 22.31 -11.36
C GLY A 184 16.27 21.65 -10.02
N GLY A 185 15.31 20.95 -9.40
CA GLY A 185 15.54 20.23 -8.13
C GLY A 185 15.07 18.79 -8.12
#